data_AF-A0A553KV31-F1
#
_entry.id   AF-A0A553KV31-F1
#
_cell.length_a   1.000
_cell.length_b   1.000
_cell.length_c   1.000
_cell.angle_alpha   90.00
_cell.angle_beta   90.00
_cell.angle_gamma   90.00
#
_symmetry.space_group_name_H-M   'P 1'
#
loop_
_entity.id
_entity.type
_entity.pdbx_description
1 polymer ?
#
loop_
_entity_poly.entity_id
_entity_poly.type
_entity_poly.pdbx_seq_one_letter_code
_entity_poly.pdbx_strand_id
1 'polypeptide(L)'
;EHGQKIQRKAEEKGVTPQQYVDEIVAGIKELWKKLDISYDDFIRTTEQRHKQVVEKIFARLLEQGDIYLDEYEGWYCTPCESFYTERQLVEGNCPDCGRPVEKVKEQSYFFRMSKYVDRLLAFYEENPQFIQPESRKNEMINNFIKPGLEDLAVSRTTFDWGIPVPEDP
;
A
#
# COMPACT_ATOMS: atom_id res chain seq x y z
N GLU A 1 -7.88 6.04 2.01
CA GLU A 1 -9.06 6.05 2.91
C GLU A 1 -9.56 4.66 3.29
N HIS A 2 -9.03 3.59 2.70
CA HIS A 2 -9.30 2.19 3.08
C HIS A 2 -8.36 1.72 4.20
N GLY A 3 -8.54 0.48 4.66
CA GLY A 3 -7.61 -0.21 5.54
C GLY A 3 -8.17 -0.49 6.95
N GLN A 4 -7.62 -1.53 7.59
CA GLN A 4 -8.03 -2.01 8.91
C GLN A 4 -7.97 -0.91 9.98
N LYS A 5 -6.98 -0.01 9.92
CA LYS A 5 -6.83 1.10 10.86
C LYS A 5 -8.04 2.05 10.84
N ILE A 6 -8.55 2.35 9.65
CA ILE A 6 -9.73 3.21 9.49
C ILE A 6 -10.97 2.50 10.01
N GLN A 7 -11.14 1.23 9.67
CA GLN A 7 -12.26 0.41 10.17
C GLN A 7 -12.30 0.39 11.70
N ARG A 8 -11.18 0.04 12.36
CA ARG A 8 -11.08 0.02 13.82
C ARG A 8 -11.40 1.38 14.45
N LYS A 9 -10.91 2.48 13.86
CA LYS A 9 -11.18 3.84 14.38
C LYS A 9 -12.62 4.29 14.19
N ALA A 10 -13.29 3.85 13.14
CA ALA A 10 -14.71 4.10 12.94
C ALA A 10 -15.56 3.31 13.95
N GLU A 11 -15.22 2.03 14.16
CA GLU A 11 -15.85 1.16 15.17
C GLU A 11 -15.71 1.72 16.59
N GLU A 12 -14.50 2.14 16.99
CA GLU A 12 -14.24 2.79 18.30
C GLU A 12 -15.12 4.05 18.52
N LYS A 13 -15.48 4.74 17.44
CA LYS A 13 -16.33 5.94 17.47
C LYS A 13 -17.82 5.65 17.26
N GLY A 14 -18.20 4.40 17.00
CA GLY A 14 -19.59 4.02 16.72
C GLY A 14 -20.15 4.59 15.42
N VAL A 15 -19.31 4.84 14.41
CA VAL A 15 -19.71 5.34 13.09
C VAL A 15 -19.26 4.38 11.99
N THR A 16 -19.84 4.50 10.78
CA THR A 16 -19.34 3.74 9.63
C THR A 16 -17.97 4.26 9.18
N PRO A 17 -17.11 3.41 8.58
CA PRO A 17 -15.84 3.84 8.03
C PRO A 17 -15.96 4.99 7.02
N GLN A 18 -17.01 4.99 6.18
CA GLN A 18 -17.29 6.07 5.23
C GLN A 18 -17.55 7.40 5.95
N GLN A 19 -18.44 7.41 6.96
CA GLN A 19 -18.72 8.61 7.75
C GLN A 19 -17.46 9.14 8.45
N TYR A 20 -16.64 8.23 8.99
CA TYR A 20 -15.39 8.58 9.64
C TYR A 20 -14.42 9.31 8.70
N VAL A 21 -14.21 8.80 7.48
CA VAL A 21 -13.31 9.45 6.52
C VAL A 21 -13.91 10.71 5.91
N ASP A 22 -15.24 10.79 5.75
CA ASP A 22 -15.93 11.98 5.24
C ASP A 22 -15.73 13.19 6.19
N GLU A 23 -15.84 12.97 7.50
CA GLU A 23 -15.59 14.01 8.51
C GLU A 23 -14.14 14.52 8.46
N ILE A 24 -13.17 13.60 8.38
CA ILE A 24 -11.74 13.94 8.29
C ILE A 24 -11.44 14.74 7.02
N VAL A 25 -11.96 14.29 5.87
CA VAL A 25 -11.73 14.95 4.58
C VAL A 25 -12.35 16.35 4.56
N ALA A 26 -13.52 16.56 5.19
CA ALA A 26 -14.09 17.90 5.33
C ALA A 26 -13.13 18.86 6.04
N GLY A 27 -12.53 18.42 7.16
CA GLY A 27 -11.53 19.20 7.89
C GLY A 27 -10.26 19.47 7.07
N ILE A 28 -9.79 18.49 6.29
CA ILE A 28 -8.64 18.65 5.40
C ILE A 28 -8.95 19.69 4.32
N LYS A 29 -10.11 19.61 3.66
CA LYS A 29 -10.49 20.59 2.61
C LYS A 29 -10.57 22.02 3.15
N GLU A 30 -11.12 22.20 4.35
CA GLU A 30 -11.13 23.52 5.01
C GLU A 30 -9.71 24.02 5.34
N LEU A 31 -8.80 23.13 5.76
CA LEU A 31 -7.40 23.50 5.98
C LEU A 31 -6.72 23.94 4.67
N TRP A 32 -6.93 23.21 3.57
CA TRP A 32 -6.34 23.54 2.28
C TRP A 32 -6.85 24.90 1.77
N LYS A 33 -8.15 25.17 1.96
CA LYS A 33 -8.75 26.49 1.69
C LYS A 33 -8.12 27.59 2.55
N LYS A 34 -7.89 27.33 3.84
CA LYS A 34 -7.26 28.29 4.76
C LYS A 34 -5.80 28.58 4.39
N LEU A 35 -5.11 27.60 3.82
CA LEU A 35 -3.74 27.72 3.32
C LEU A 35 -3.65 28.29 1.91
N ASP A 36 -4.79 28.63 1.29
CA ASP A 36 -4.88 29.14 -0.09
C ASP A 36 -4.18 28.22 -1.11
N ILE A 37 -4.33 26.90 -0.93
CA ILE A 37 -3.74 25.93 -1.84
C ILE A 37 -4.60 25.83 -3.10
N SER A 38 -4.03 26.18 -4.24
CA SER A 38 -4.64 25.97 -5.55
C SER A 38 -4.44 24.53 -6.02
N TYR A 39 -5.53 23.78 -6.18
CA TYR A 39 -5.55 22.44 -6.75
C TYR A 39 -6.73 22.28 -7.70
N ASP A 40 -6.55 21.50 -8.77
CA ASP A 40 -7.60 21.25 -9.76
C ASP A 40 -8.53 20.09 -9.38
N ASP A 41 -8.04 19.18 -8.53
CA ASP A 41 -8.78 18.01 -8.07
C ASP A 41 -8.38 17.62 -6.64
N PHE A 42 -9.32 17.01 -5.92
CA PHE A 42 -9.09 16.39 -4.61
C PHE A 42 -9.58 14.95 -4.69
N ILE A 43 -8.71 14.05 -5.10
CA ILE A 43 -9.04 12.64 -5.26
C ILE A 43 -9.24 11.97 -3.90
N ARG A 44 -10.31 11.17 -3.80
CA ARG A 44 -10.57 10.29 -2.66
C ARG A 44 -10.61 8.84 -3.10
N THR A 45 -9.98 7.94 -2.35
CA THR A 45 -9.96 6.52 -2.72
C THR A 45 -11.34 5.84 -2.57
N THR A 46 -12.25 6.44 -1.80
CA THR A 46 -13.64 5.98 -1.67
C THR A 46 -14.52 6.30 -2.88
N GLU A 47 -14.10 7.19 -3.78
CA GLU A 47 -14.84 7.59 -4.97
C GLU A 47 -14.92 6.45 -6.00
N GLN A 48 -16.07 6.33 -6.67
CA GLN A 48 -16.30 5.27 -7.65
C GLN A 48 -15.29 5.30 -8.82
N ARG A 49 -14.88 6.50 -9.26
CA ARG A 49 -13.88 6.64 -10.33
C ARG A 49 -12.53 6.02 -9.96
N HIS A 50 -12.16 6.05 -8.68
CA HIS A 50 -10.94 5.43 -8.20
C HIS A 50 -11.09 3.90 -8.11
N LYS A 51 -12.19 3.44 -7.49
CA LYS A 51 -12.51 2.00 -7.36
C LYS A 51 -12.49 1.27 -8.70
N GLN A 52 -13.15 1.84 -9.70
CA GLN A 52 -13.18 1.27 -11.06
C GLN A 52 -11.80 1.15 -11.70
N VAL A 53 -10.87 2.06 -11.39
CA VAL A 53 -9.50 2.01 -11.95
C VAL A 53 -8.69 0.92 -11.24
N VAL A 54 -8.81 0.82 -9.90
CA VAL A 54 -8.13 -0.22 -9.11
C VAL A 54 -8.59 -1.60 -9.54
N GLU A 55 -9.91 -1.83 -9.62
CA GLU A 55 -10.50 -3.10 -10.09
C GLU A 55 -9.97 -3.50 -11.48
N LYS A 56 -9.93 -2.55 -12.42
CA LYS A 56 -9.42 -2.80 -13.78
C LYS A 56 -7.93 -3.13 -13.83
N ILE A 57 -7.11 -2.42 -13.07
CA ILE A 57 -5.66 -2.68 -13.02
C ILE A 57 -5.40 -4.04 -12.39
N PHE A 58 -6.11 -4.36 -11.30
CA PHE A 58 -5.96 -5.63 -10.60
C PHE A 58 -6.33 -6.80 -11.52
N ALA A 59 -7.51 -6.75 -12.15
CA ALA A 59 -7.98 -7.79 -13.07
C ALA A 59 -7.00 -7.99 -14.24
N ARG A 60 -6.48 -6.90 -14.82
CA ARG A 60 -5.48 -6.98 -15.89
C ARG A 60 -4.20 -7.68 -15.44
N LEU A 61 -3.66 -7.32 -14.28
CA LEU A 61 -2.42 -7.92 -13.79
C LEU A 61 -2.60 -9.40 -13.38
N LEU A 62 -3.79 -9.76 -12.91
CA LEU A 62 -4.19 -11.14 -12.65
C LEU A 62 -4.24 -11.95 -13.95
N GLU A 63 -4.92 -11.44 -14.99
CA GLU A 63 -4.99 -12.08 -16.31
C GLU A 63 -3.60 -12.25 -16.96
N GLN A 64 -2.69 -11.30 -16.74
CA GLN A 64 -1.32 -11.35 -17.22
C GLN A 64 -0.42 -12.34 -16.45
N GLY A 65 -0.91 -12.91 -15.34
CA GLY A 65 -0.15 -13.79 -14.46
C GLY A 65 0.90 -13.08 -13.60
N ASP A 66 0.84 -11.74 -13.54
CA ASP A 66 1.70 -10.92 -12.71
C ASP A 66 1.16 -10.80 -11.28
N ILE A 67 -0.15 -10.95 -11.11
CA ILE A 67 -0.76 -11.23 -9.80
C ILE A 67 -1.07 -12.73 -9.72
N TYR A 68 -0.78 -13.34 -8.57
CA TYR A 68 -1.06 -14.74 -8.31
C TYR A 68 -1.46 -14.94 -6.84
N LEU A 69 -2.29 -15.95 -6.57
CA LEU A 69 -2.67 -16.30 -5.21
C LEU A 69 -1.57 -17.15 -4.55
N ASP A 70 -1.19 -16.80 -3.32
CA ASP A 70 -0.27 -17.57 -2.50
C ASP A 70 -0.64 -17.44 -1.01
N GLU A 71 -0.01 -18.25 -0.16
CA GLU A 71 -0.15 -18.15 1.29
C GLU A 71 1.09 -17.49 1.89
N TYR A 72 0.89 -16.38 2.62
CA TYR A 72 1.96 -15.74 3.36
C TYR A 72 1.94 -16.18 4.82
N GLU A 73 3.10 -16.48 5.37
CA GLU A 73 3.31 -16.54 6.82
C GLU A 73 4.47 -15.62 7.19
N GLY A 74 4.20 -14.62 8.02
CA GLY A 74 5.22 -13.68 8.46
C GLY A 74 4.74 -12.73 9.54
N TRP A 75 5.52 -11.67 9.78
CA TRP A 75 5.29 -10.72 10.86
C TRP A 75 4.74 -9.42 10.30
N TYR A 76 3.54 -9.04 10.72
CA TYR A 76 2.82 -7.89 10.21
C TYR A 76 2.88 -6.72 11.19
N CYS A 77 3.18 -5.53 10.66
CA CYS A 77 3.10 -4.28 11.39
C CYS A 77 1.86 -3.51 10.93
N THR A 78 0.75 -3.59 11.67
CA THR A 78 -0.49 -2.85 11.34
C THR A 78 -0.26 -1.34 11.13
N PRO A 79 0.58 -0.64 11.92
CA PRO A 79 0.82 0.79 11.69
C PRO A 79 1.59 1.13 10.40
N CYS A 80 2.45 0.23 9.93
CA CYS A 80 3.20 0.40 8.68
C CYS A 80 2.50 -0.25 7.47
N GLU A 81 1.50 -1.09 7.73
CA GLU A 81 0.82 -1.91 6.72
C GLU A 81 1.76 -2.81 5.91
N SER A 82 2.89 -3.21 6.53
CA SER A 82 3.97 -3.97 5.91
C SER A 82 4.20 -5.32 6.58
N PHE A 83 4.62 -6.29 5.78
CA PHE A 83 5.08 -7.60 6.23
C PHE A 83 6.59 -7.67 6.32
N TYR A 84 7.07 -8.46 7.26
CA TYR A 84 8.47 -8.74 7.49
C TYR A 84 8.67 -10.25 7.71
N THR A 85 9.75 -10.75 7.14
CA THR A 85 10.32 -12.04 7.56
C THR A 85 10.94 -11.91 8.95
N GLU A 86 11.07 -13.02 9.67
CA GLU A 86 11.63 -13.03 11.04
C GLU A 86 13.03 -12.40 11.10
N ARG A 87 13.86 -12.63 10.08
CA ARG A 87 15.21 -12.05 9.94
C ARG A 87 15.24 -10.54 9.76
N GLN A 88 14.14 -9.92 9.35
CA GLN A 88 14.04 -8.47 9.16
C GLN A 88 13.59 -7.74 10.44
N LEU A 89 13.14 -8.47 11.46
CA LEU A 89 12.73 -7.85 12.71
C LEU A 89 13.93 -7.34 13.51
N VAL A 90 13.75 -6.19 14.16
CA VAL A 90 14.74 -5.62 15.08
C VAL A 90 14.23 -5.88 16.49
N GLU A 91 14.91 -6.76 17.22
CA GLU A 91 14.51 -7.18 18.58
C GLU A 91 13.05 -7.70 18.66
N GLY A 92 12.58 -8.37 17.59
CA GLY A 92 11.19 -8.85 17.50
C GLY A 92 10.16 -7.78 17.16
N ASN A 93 10.59 -6.57 16.78
CA ASN A 93 9.73 -5.45 16.39
C ASN A 93 9.92 -5.05 14.92
N CYS A 94 8.98 -4.24 14.41
CA CYS A 94 9.00 -3.65 13.08
C CYS A 94 10.31 -2.85 12.87
N PRO A 95 11.11 -3.13 11.82
CA PRO A 95 12.36 -2.42 11.56
C PRO A 95 12.14 -0.93 11.26
N ASP A 96 10.99 -0.57 10.69
CA ASP A 96 10.71 0.81 10.26
C ASP A 96 10.25 1.72 11.40
N CYS A 97 9.41 1.21 12.31
CA CYS A 97 8.78 2.03 13.34
C CYS A 97 9.03 1.57 14.78
N GLY A 98 9.73 0.45 14.97
CA GLY A 98 10.08 -0.11 16.28
C GLY A 98 8.90 -0.65 17.10
N ARG A 99 7.70 -0.74 16.54
CA ARG A 99 6.51 -1.24 17.23
C ARG A 99 6.39 -2.77 17.14
N PRO A 100 5.65 -3.41 18.08
CA PRO A 100 5.36 -4.82 18.00
C PRO A 100 4.72 -5.24 16.68
N VAL A 101 5.07 -6.44 16.24
CA VAL A 101 4.50 -7.10 15.07
C VAL A 101 3.68 -8.30 15.49
N GLU A 102 2.69 -8.65 14.68
CA GLU A 102 1.84 -9.82 14.90
C GLU A 102 2.18 -10.89 13.88
N LYS A 103 2.30 -12.15 14.30
CA LYS A 103 2.49 -13.25 13.37
C LYS A 103 1.16 -13.51 12.65
N VAL A 104 1.15 -13.33 11.34
CA VAL A 104 -0.03 -13.50 10.49
C VAL A 104 0.26 -14.57 9.46
N LYS A 105 -0.73 -15.44 9.27
CA LYS A 105 -0.78 -16.42 8.20
C LYS A 105 -2.07 -16.24 7.43
N GLU A 106 -2.01 -15.77 6.20
CA GLU A 106 -3.20 -15.53 5.37
C GLU A 106 -2.93 -15.77 3.88
N GLN A 107 -3.97 -16.18 3.17
CA GLN A 107 -3.97 -16.15 1.72
C GLN A 107 -4.02 -14.69 1.25
N SER A 108 -3.14 -14.38 0.29
CA SER A 108 -3.04 -13.06 -0.32
C SER A 108 -2.73 -13.22 -1.79
N TYR A 109 -3.23 -12.29 -2.60
CA TYR A 109 -2.73 -12.07 -3.94
C TYR A 109 -1.36 -11.37 -3.85
N PHE A 110 -0.39 -11.85 -4.62
CA PHE A 110 0.96 -11.34 -4.70
C PHE A 110 1.25 -10.79 -6.09
N PHE A 111 1.89 -9.62 -6.15
CA PHE A 111 2.39 -9.05 -7.38
C PHE A 111 3.87 -9.41 -7.57
N ARG A 112 4.19 -9.96 -8.75
CA ARG A 112 5.53 -10.39 -9.18
C ARG A 112 6.47 -9.22 -9.44
N MET A 113 6.80 -8.44 -8.41
CA MET A 113 7.68 -7.27 -8.51
C MET A 113 9.07 -7.64 -9.04
N SER A 114 9.58 -8.80 -8.64
CA SER A 114 10.88 -9.33 -9.05
C SER A 114 11.05 -9.38 -10.58
N LYS A 115 9.97 -9.67 -11.34
CA LYS A 115 9.94 -9.70 -12.81
C LYS A 115 10.27 -8.35 -13.46
N TYR A 116 10.10 -7.25 -12.73
CA TYR A 116 10.21 -5.89 -13.25
C TYR A 116 11.54 -5.18 -12.91
N VAL A 117 12.39 -5.79 -12.08
CA VAL A 117 13.61 -5.18 -11.53
C VAL A 117 14.55 -4.67 -12.64
N ASP A 118 14.92 -5.52 -13.60
CA ASP A 118 15.89 -5.15 -14.64
C ASP A 118 15.39 -4.00 -15.52
N ARG A 119 14.10 -4.02 -15.87
CA ARG A 119 13.46 -2.96 -16.65
C ARG A 119 13.38 -1.65 -15.86
N LEU A 120 13.16 -1.72 -14.55
CA LEU A 120 13.13 -0.55 -13.68
C LEU A 120 14.51 0.09 -13.54
N LEU A 121 15.55 -0.73 -13.38
CA LEU A 121 16.94 -0.26 -13.30
C LEU A 121 17.37 0.40 -14.59
N ALA A 122 17.11 -0.23 -15.75
CA ALA A 122 17.36 0.37 -17.06
C ALA A 122 16.64 1.71 -17.22
N PHE A 123 15.36 1.78 -16.80
CA PHE A 123 14.61 3.03 -16.83
C PHE A 123 15.26 4.13 -15.98
N TYR A 124 15.78 3.82 -14.79
CA TYR A 124 16.49 4.81 -13.95
C TYR A 124 17.83 5.26 -14.53
N GLU A 125 18.55 4.38 -15.23
CA GLU A 125 19.78 4.72 -15.93
C GLU A 125 19.51 5.66 -17.12
N GLU A 126 18.47 5.36 -17.90
CA GLU A 126 18.03 6.18 -19.05
C GLU A 126 17.39 7.52 -18.61
N ASN A 127 16.84 7.58 -17.40
CA ASN A 127 16.11 8.73 -16.86
C ASN A 127 16.72 9.20 -15.52
N PRO A 128 17.94 9.78 -15.53
CA PRO A 128 18.68 10.07 -14.30
C PRO A 128 18.01 11.09 -13.37
N GLN A 129 17.05 11.86 -13.88
CA GLN A 129 16.30 12.87 -13.13
C GLN A 129 14.95 12.38 -12.61
N PHE A 130 14.57 11.11 -12.85
CA PHE A 130 13.27 10.59 -12.43
C PHE A 130 13.08 10.62 -10.91
N ILE A 131 14.13 10.31 -10.14
CA ILE A 131 14.12 10.37 -8.67
C ILE A 131 14.98 11.54 -8.20
N GLN A 132 14.36 12.49 -7.50
CA GLN A 132 15.02 13.67 -6.95
C GLN A 132 14.76 13.80 -5.43
N PRO A 133 15.76 14.24 -4.64
CA PRO A 133 17.16 14.45 -5.03
C PRO A 133 17.90 13.12 -5.29
N GLU A 134 19.05 13.18 -5.96
CA GLU A 134 19.83 11.98 -6.32
C GLU A 134 20.17 11.06 -5.13
N SER A 135 20.32 11.60 -3.93
CA SER A 135 20.52 10.80 -2.73
C SER A 135 19.39 9.79 -2.49
N ARG A 136 18.14 10.13 -2.82
CA ARG A 136 16.99 9.20 -2.73
C ARG A 136 17.04 8.11 -3.77
N LYS A 137 17.53 8.39 -4.99
CA LYS A 137 17.79 7.38 -6.01
C LYS A 137 18.78 6.34 -5.52
N ASN A 138 19.90 6.81 -4.94
CA ASN A 138 20.95 5.94 -4.42
C ASN A 138 20.46 5.09 -3.23
N GLU A 139 19.64 5.66 -2.35
CA GLU A 139 19.00 4.93 -1.25
C GLU A 139 18.06 3.83 -1.78
N MET A 140 17.16 4.16 -2.70
CA MET A 140 16.24 3.21 -3.32
C MET A 140 16.97 2.03 -3.98
N ILE A 141 17.98 2.33 -4.79
CA ILE A 141 18.73 1.29 -5.50
C ILE A 141 19.51 0.40 -4.53
N ASN A 142 20.26 0.98 -3.58
CA ASN A 142 21.18 0.22 -2.75
C ASN A 142 20.50 -0.53 -1.61
N ASN A 143 19.46 0.05 -0.99
CA ASN A 143 18.84 -0.53 0.20
C ASN A 143 17.67 -1.46 -0.13
N PHE A 144 17.00 -1.26 -1.27
CA PHE A 144 15.76 -1.99 -1.60
C PHE A 144 15.89 -2.83 -2.86
N ILE A 145 16.42 -2.27 -3.96
CA ILE A 145 16.44 -2.98 -5.24
C ILE A 145 17.58 -4.01 -5.31
N LYS A 146 18.82 -3.61 -4.96
CA LYS A 146 20.01 -4.47 -5.05
C LYS A 146 19.96 -5.71 -4.14
N PRO A 147 19.44 -5.66 -2.91
CA PRO A 147 19.31 -6.85 -2.07
C PRO A 147 18.32 -7.89 -2.64
N GLY A 148 17.48 -7.49 -3.58
CA GLY A 148 16.41 -8.29 -4.17
C GLY A 148 15.04 -7.77 -3.73
N LEU A 149 14.13 -7.61 -4.69
CA LEU A 149 12.74 -7.28 -4.42
C LEU A 149 11.94 -8.57 -4.22
N GLU A 150 11.36 -8.71 -3.03
CA GLU A 150 10.36 -9.74 -2.76
C GLU A 150 9.04 -9.38 -3.48
N ASP A 151 8.25 -10.39 -3.82
CA ASP A 151 6.93 -10.17 -4.42
C ASP A 151 5.99 -9.53 -3.39
N LEU A 152 5.15 -8.60 -3.84
CA LEU A 152 4.37 -7.72 -2.96
C LEU A 152 2.98 -8.27 -2.71
N ALA A 153 2.61 -8.44 -1.44
CA ALA A 153 1.24 -8.80 -1.06
C ALA A 153 0.27 -7.63 -1.32
N VAL A 154 -0.61 -7.76 -2.32
CA VAL A 154 -1.53 -6.72 -2.83
C VAL A 154 -3.00 -6.89 -2.43
N SER A 155 -3.36 -7.95 -1.70
CA SER A 155 -4.71 -8.11 -1.13
C SER A 155 -4.65 -8.60 0.32
N ARG A 156 -5.77 -8.52 1.05
CA ARG A 156 -5.90 -9.01 2.43
C ARG A 156 -7.32 -9.56 2.61
N THR A 157 -7.48 -10.56 3.48
CA THR A 157 -8.80 -11.17 3.79
C THR A 157 -9.30 -10.84 5.19
N THR A 158 -8.52 -10.06 5.96
CA THR A 158 -8.73 -9.84 7.40
C THR A 158 -9.57 -8.61 7.75
N PHE A 159 -10.05 -7.85 6.76
CA PHE A 159 -10.93 -6.69 6.95
C PHE A 159 -11.71 -6.35 5.69
N ASP A 160 -12.89 -5.76 5.85
CA ASP A 160 -13.83 -5.50 4.75
C ASP A 160 -13.71 -4.07 4.17
N TRP A 161 -13.10 -3.15 4.92
CA TRP A 161 -12.98 -1.76 4.48
C TRP A 161 -11.88 -1.57 3.43
N GLY A 162 -12.18 -1.97 2.20
CA GLY A 162 -11.27 -2.02 1.06
C GLY A 162 -11.97 -1.86 -0.28
N ILE A 163 -11.24 -2.16 -1.35
CA ILE A 163 -11.79 -2.38 -2.70
C ILE A 163 -11.71 -3.89 -2.92
N PRO A 164 -12.86 -4.58 -3.09
CA PRO A 164 -12.86 -6.03 -3.23
C PRO A 164 -12.20 -6.46 -4.53
N VAL A 165 -11.65 -7.67 -4.55
CA VAL A 165 -11.12 -8.27 -5.78
C VAL A 165 -12.33 -8.79 -6.58
N PRO A 166 -12.57 -8.33 -7.83
CA PRO A 166 -13.81 -8.65 -8.54
C PRO A 166 -14.12 -10.14 -8.71
N GLU A 167 -13.10 -10.98 -8.84
CA GLU A 167 -13.22 -12.43 -9.05
C GLU A 167 -13.18 -13.24 -7.73
N ASP A 168 -12.88 -12.58 -6.61
CA ASP A 168 -12.73 -13.17 -5.27
C ASP A 168 -13.06 -12.10 -4.20
N PRO A 169 -14.34 -11.69 -4.09
CA PRO A 169 -14.76 -10.47 -3.39
C PRO A 169 -14.82 -10.60 -1.86
#